data_AF-A0A096NW62-F1
#
_entry.id   AF-A0A096NW62-F1
#
_cell.length_a   1.000
_cell.length_b   1.000
_cell.length_c   1.000
_cell.angle_alpha   90.00
_cell.angle_beta   90.00
_cell.angle_gamma   90.00
#
_symmetry.space_group_name_H-M   'P 1'
#
loop_
_entity.id
_entity.type
_entity.pdbx_description
1 polymer ?
#
loop_
_entity_poly.entity_id
_entity_poly.type
_entity_poly.pdbx_seq_one_letter_code
_entity_poly.pdbx_strand_id
1 'polypeptide(L)'
;MASDHQTQAGKPQSLNPKIIIFEQENFQGHSHELNGPCPNLKETGVEKAGSVLVQAGPWVGYEQANCKGEQFVFEKGEYPRWDSWTSSRRTDSLSSLRPIKVDSQEHKIILYENPNFTGKKMEIIDDDVPSFHAHGYQEKVSSVRVQSGTWVGYQPRHAVAPTWRLPPLQLVPSTPCLLPRTQTCCPGTLQTNQRVNKV
;
A
#
# COMPACT_ATOMS: atom_id res chain seq x y z
N MET A 1 -44.64 -10.55 -23.25
CA MET A 1 -44.13 -9.81 -22.08
C MET A 1 -42.72 -10.29 -21.85
N ALA A 2 -41.74 -9.42 -22.13
CA ALA A 2 -40.32 -9.74 -21.91
C ALA A 2 -40.04 -9.63 -20.41
N SER A 3 -39.42 -10.66 -19.83
CA SER A 3 -38.94 -10.63 -18.45
C SER A 3 -37.49 -10.18 -18.47
N ASP A 4 -37.26 -8.93 -18.05
CA ASP A 4 -35.93 -8.35 -17.87
C ASP A 4 -35.15 -9.12 -16.80
N HIS A 5 -34.06 -9.77 -17.21
CA HIS A 5 -33.01 -10.23 -16.30
C HIS A 5 -32.14 -9.02 -15.92
N GLN A 6 -32.38 -8.46 -14.75
CA GLN A 6 -31.51 -7.44 -14.17
C GLN A 6 -30.36 -8.14 -13.44
N THR A 7 -29.20 -8.20 -14.09
CA THR A 7 -27.93 -8.67 -13.50
C THR A 7 -27.56 -7.74 -12.34
N GLN A 8 -27.75 -8.21 -11.11
CA GLN A 8 -27.24 -7.52 -9.93
C GLN A 8 -25.71 -7.60 -9.94
N ALA A 9 -25.04 -6.46 -10.14
CA ALA A 9 -23.62 -6.30 -9.86
C ALA A 9 -23.38 -6.63 -8.38
N GLY A 10 -22.72 -7.75 -8.11
CA GLY A 10 -22.40 -8.19 -6.76
C GLY A 10 -21.59 -7.11 -6.02
N LYS A 11 -22.05 -6.74 -4.83
CA LYS A 11 -21.22 -6.00 -3.86
C LYS A 11 -19.90 -6.76 -3.67
N PRO A 12 -18.74 -6.09 -3.57
CA PRO A 12 -17.49 -6.77 -3.26
C PRO A 12 -17.67 -7.53 -1.94
N GLN A 13 -17.58 -8.86 -1.98
CA GLN A 13 -17.62 -9.67 -0.77
C GLN A 13 -16.39 -9.30 0.06
N SER A 14 -16.63 -8.85 1.30
CA SER A 14 -15.59 -8.75 2.33
C SER A 14 -15.07 -10.16 2.58
N LEU A 15 -14.03 -10.56 1.84
CA LEU A 15 -13.33 -11.81 2.08
C LEU A 15 -12.57 -11.65 3.39
N ASN A 16 -12.70 -12.63 4.29
CA ASN A 16 -11.89 -12.67 5.50
C ASN A 16 -10.40 -12.57 5.10
N PRO A 17 -9.66 -11.58 5.62
CA PRO A 17 -8.28 -11.37 5.22
C PRO A 17 -7.46 -12.57 5.66
N LYS A 18 -6.53 -13.02 4.81
CA LYS A 18 -5.76 -14.24 5.02
C LYS A 18 -4.35 -14.11 4.44
N ILE A 19 -3.35 -14.19 5.30
CA ILE A 19 -1.93 -14.17 4.94
C ILE A 19 -1.20 -15.29 5.68
N ILE A 20 -0.25 -15.93 5.02
CA ILE A 20 0.58 -16.99 5.57
C ILE A 20 2.03 -16.51 5.52
N ILE A 21 2.71 -16.57 6.65
CA ILE A 21 4.13 -16.26 6.77
C ILE A 21 4.91 -17.55 6.93
N PHE A 22 6.08 -17.63 6.31
CA PHE A 22 6.98 -18.78 6.37
C PHE A 22 8.34 -18.33 6.87
N GLU A 23 8.99 -19.16 7.68
CA GLU A 23 10.31 -18.89 8.24
C GLU A 23 11.41 -18.90 7.18
N GLN A 24 11.28 -19.72 6.14
CA GLN A 24 12.26 -19.82 5.06
C GLN A 24 11.73 -19.22 3.74
N GLU A 25 12.65 -18.95 2.83
CA GLU A 25 12.33 -18.56 1.46
C GLU A 25 11.58 -19.69 0.72
N ASN A 26 10.88 -19.35 -0.36
CA ASN A 26 10.17 -20.28 -1.24
C ASN A 26 9.13 -21.17 -0.51
N PHE A 27 8.45 -20.59 0.48
CA PHE A 27 7.32 -21.19 1.20
C PHE A 27 7.69 -22.48 1.96
N GLN A 28 8.87 -22.49 2.57
CA GLN A 28 9.40 -23.62 3.33
C GLN A 28 9.51 -23.32 4.84
N GLY A 29 9.76 -24.36 5.64
CA GLY A 29 9.99 -24.26 7.08
C GLY A 29 8.70 -24.12 7.89
N HIS A 30 8.82 -23.60 9.12
CA HIS A 30 7.66 -23.33 9.96
C HIS A 30 6.79 -22.23 9.33
N SER A 31 5.48 -22.38 9.39
CA SER A 31 4.52 -21.43 8.81
C SER A 31 3.43 -21.07 9.80
N HIS A 32 2.93 -19.84 9.72
CA HIS A 32 1.80 -19.38 10.51
C HIS A 32 0.78 -18.63 9.66
N GLU A 33 -0.50 -18.90 9.88
CA GLU A 33 -1.60 -18.24 9.19
C GLU A 33 -2.18 -17.11 10.07
N LEU A 34 -2.33 -15.93 9.49
CA LEU A 34 -2.96 -14.78 10.13
C LEU A 34 -4.26 -14.41 9.41
N ASN A 35 -5.32 -14.27 10.21
CA ASN A 35 -6.66 -13.85 9.76
C ASN A 35 -7.05 -12.43 10.26
N GLY A 36 -6.10 -11.72 10.89
CA GLY A 36 -6.29 -10.40 11.45
C GLY A 36 -4.97 -9.72 11.82
N PRO A 37 -5.03 -8.55 12.48
CA PRO A 37 -3.84 -7.82 12.90
C PRO A 37 -2.94 -8.64 13.84
N CYS A 38 -1.64 -8.59 13.61
CA CYS A 38 -0.60 -9.15 14.45
C CYS A 38 0.42 -8.04 14.77
N PRO A 39 0.41 -7.46 15.98
CA PRO A 39 1.32 -6.37 16.35
C PRO A 39 2.76 -6.84 16.55
N ASN A 40 3.01 -8.15 16.67
CA ASN A 40 4.34 -8.70 16.90
C ASN A 40 4.44 -10.12 16.35
N LEU A 41 5.10 -10.29 15.20
CA LEU A 41 5.19 -11.59 14.54
C LEU A 41 5.97 -12.64 15.33
N LYS A 42 6.82 -12.24 16.28
CA LYS A 42 7.52 -13.19 17.16
C LYS A 42 6.55 -14.04 17.98
N GLU A 43 5.34 -13.54 18.25
CA GLU A 43 4.29 -14.27 18.97
C GLU A 43 3.71 -15.44 18.15
N THR A 44 3.94 -15.45 16.84
CA THR A 44 3.49 -16.52 15.93
C THR A 44 4.42 -17.73 15.90
N GLY A 45 5.61 -17.63 16.52
CA GLY A 45 6.67 -18.63 16.42
C GLY A 45 7.59 -18.46 15.20
N VAL A 46 7.28 -17.55 14.28
CA VAL A 46 8.16 -17.19 13.16
C VAL A 46 9.05 -16.02 13.59
N GLU A 47 10.32 -16.30 13.91
CA GLU A 47 11.27 -15.26 14.35
C GLU A 47 11.62 -14.26 13.25
N LYS A 48 11.72 -14.75 12.00
CA LYS A 48 12.02 -13.96 10.80
C LYS A 48 11.27 -14.55 9.62
N ALA A 49 10.52 -13.74 8.90
CA ALA A 49 9.81 -14.18 7.70
C ALA A 49 10.78 -14.29 6.51
N GLY A 50 10.92 -15.49 5.94
CA GLY A 50 11.67 -15.75 4.71
C GLY A 50 10.79 -15.65 3.45
N SER A 51 9.50 -16.00 3.55
CA SER A 51 8.53 -15.83 2.46
C SER A 51 7.12 -15.57 2.98
N VAL A 52 6.26 -15.00 2.10
CA VAL A 52 4.89 -14.60 2.43
C VAL A 52 3.94 -15.01 1.31
N LEU A 53 2.80 -15.59 1.67
CA LEU A 53 1.71 -15.94 0.75
C LEU A 53 0.43 -15.22 1.17
N VAL A 54 -0.11 -14.37 0.31
CA VAL A 54 -1.38 -13.68 0.56
C VAL A 54 -2.50 -14.39 -0.18
N GLN A 55 -3.40 -15.03 0.56
CA GLN A 55 -4.57 -15.69 -0.02
C GLN A 55 -5.76 -14.72 -0.16
N ALA A 56 -5.92 -13.82 0.81
CA ALA A 56 -6.90 -12.74 0.79
C ALA A 56 -6.33 -11.48 1.43
N GLY A 57 -6.39 -10.35 0.74
CA GLY A 57 -5.81 -9.07 1.20
C GLY A 57 -6.64 -7.88 0.73
N PRO A 58 -6.05 -6.66 0.66
CA PRO A 58 -4.62 -6.38 0.87
C PRO A 58 -4.21 -6.29 2.35
N TRP A 59 -2.92 -6.46 2.60
CA TRP A 59 -2.27 -6.33 3.91
C TRP A 59 -1.19 -5.25 3.88
N VAL A 60 -0.92 -4.67 5.05
CA VAL A 60 0.28 -3.86 5.28
C VAL A 60 1.12 -4.52 6.37
N GLY A 61 2.39 -4.75 6.05
CA GLY A 61 3.41 -5.17 6.98
C GLY A 61 4.35 -4.03 7.34
N TYR A 62 5.03 -4.21 8.46
CA TYR A 62 5.89 -3.19 9.04
C TYR A 62 7.22 -3.78 9.49
N GLU A 63 8.28 -3.01 9.29
CA GLU A 63 9.64 -3.35 9.74
C GLU A 63 9.71 -3.64 11.24
N GLN A 64 8.98 -2.86 12.04
CA GLN A 64 8.99 -2.94 13.49
C GLN A 64 7.63 -3.42 14.03
N ALA A 65 7.66 -3.92 15.27
CA ALA A 65 6.45 -4.28 16.00
C ALA A 65 5.54 -3.06 16.22
N ASN A 66 4.26 -3.31 16.48
CA ASN A 66 3.22 -2.33 16.75
C ASN A 66 2.97 -1.35 15.59
N CYS A 67 3.06 -1.83 14.34
CA CYS A 67 2.81 -1.05 13.13
C CYS A 67 3.71 0.18 12.97
N LYS A 68 5.03 0.01 13.19
CA LYS A 68 6.04 1.09 13.14
C LYS A 68 7.14 0.81 12.12
N GLY A 69 7.86 1.87 11.73
CA GLY A 69 8.98 1.78 10.81
C GLY A 69 8.54 1.73 9.34
N GLU A 70 9.39 1.13 8.50
CA GLU A 70 9.13 0.96 7.07
C GLU A 70 7.84 0.16 6.81
N GLN A 71 7.08 0.53 5.78
CA GLN A 71 5.82 -0.12 5.40
C GLN A 71 5.98 -0.95 4.12
N PHE A 72 5.34 -2.11 4.09
CA PHE A 72 5.30 -3.01 2.94
C PHE A 72 3.84 -3.36 2.64
N VAL A 73 3.39 -3.14 1.41
CA VAL A 73 2.04 -3.50 0.99
C VAL A 73 2.07 -4.87 0.34
N PHE A 74 1.24 -5.78 0.84
CA PHE A 74 1.11 -7.13 0.31
C PHE A 74 -0.28 -7.31 -0.31
N GLU A 75 -0.29 -7.57 -1.61
CA GLU A 75 -1.49 -7.89 -2.37
C GLU A 75 -1.64 -9.39 -2.52
N LYS A 76 -2.79 -9.86 -3.00
CA LYS A 76 -2.99 -11.29 -3.24
C LYS A 76 -1.91 -11.82 -4.18
N GLY A 77 -1.18 -12.84 -3.75
CA GLY A 77 -0.06 -13.37 -4.51
C GLY A 77 1.04 -13.99 -3.66
N GLU A 78 2.13 -14.28 -4.35
CA GLU A 78 3.29 -15.01 -3.85
C GLU A 78 4.50 -14.09 -3.70
N TYR A 79 5.09 -14.11 -2.51
CA TYR A 79 6.29 -13.35 -2.18
C TYR A 79 7.37 -14.31 -1.67
N PRO A 80 8.12 -14.98 -2.57
CA PRO A 80 8.98 -16.11 -2.22
C PRO A 80 10.25 -15.71 -1.45
N ARG A 81 10.60 -14.42 -1.41
CA ARG A 81 11.81 -13.89 -0.75
C ARG A 81 11.59 -12.48 -0.22
N TRP A 82 12.41 -12.05 0.73
CA TRP A 82 12.27 -10.72 1.33
C TRP A 82 12.35 -9.56 0.33
N ASP A 83 13.19 -9.69 -0.70
CA ASP A 83 13.38 -8.68 -1.72
C ASP A 83 12.22 -8.57 -2.72
N SER A 84 11.19 -9.43 -2.58
CA SER A 84 9.94 -9.34 -3.33
C SER A 84 8.90 -8.40 -2.71
N TRP A 85 8.99 -8.09 -1.41
CA TRP A 85 8.07 -7.16 -0.74
C TRP A 85 8.69 -5.81 -0.36
N THR A 86 10.02 -5.68 -0.39
CA THR A 86 10.70 -4.38 -0.17
C THR A 86 11.24 -3.80 -1.46
N SER A 87 10.85 -2.56 -1.76
CA SER A 87 11.40 -1.81 -2.89
C SER A 87 12.71 -1.10 -2.54
N SER A 88 12.99 -0.89 -1.25
CA SER A 88 14.15 -0.15 -0.73
C SER A 88 15.38 -1.04 -0.52
N ARG A 89 15.18 -2.34 -0.28
CA ARG A 89 16.21 -3.32 0.12
C ARG A 89 17.03 -2.89 1.34
N ARG A 90 16.51 -1.99 2.18
CA ARG A 90 17.18 -1.48 3.39
C ARG A 90 17.16 -2.47 4.53
N THR A 91 16.06 -3.21 4.60
CA THR A 91 15.77 -4.13 5.69
C THR A 91 14.99 -5.32 5.14
N ASP A 92 15.29 -6.50 5.66
CA ASP A 92 14.52 -7.72 5.47
C ASP A 92 13.60 -8.00 6.67
N SER A 93 13.56 -7.09 7.65
CA SER A 93 12.74 -7.21 8.85
C SER A 93 11.26 -7.03 8.51
N LEU A 94 10.46 -7.98 8.96
CA LEU A 94 9.00 -7.92 8.98
C LEU A 94 8.57 -8.32 10.38
N SER A 95 7.98 -7.39 11.14
CA SER A 95 7.71 -7.57 12.57
C SER A 95 6.25 -7.37 12.98
N SER A 96 5.42 -6.73 12.16
CA SER A 96 3.98 -6.67 12.38
C SER A 96 3.20 -6.61 11.08
N LEU A 97 1.95 -7.09 11.10
CA LEU A 97 1.06 -7.20 9.95
C LEU A 97 -0.35 -6.78 10.33
N ARG A 98 -1.08 -6.14 9.43
CA ARG A 98 -2.54 -5.97 9.57
C ARG A 98 -3.26 -5.93 8.22
N PRO A 99 -4.52 -6.36 8.17
CA PRO A 99 -5.35 -6.15 7.00
C PRO A 99 -5.55 -4.66 6.72
N ILE A 100 -5.66 -4.31 5.43
CA ILE A 100 -6.08 -3.00 4.99
C ILE A 100 -7.59 -3.04 4.75
N LYS A 101 -8.33 -2.18 5.43
CA LYS A 101 -9.77 -2.00 5.18
C LYS A 101 -9.96 -1.19 3.89
N VAL A 102 -10.75 -1.73 2.97
CA VAL A 102 -11.11 -1.09 1.70
C VAL A 102 -12.60 -0.77 1.76
N ASP A 103 -12.94 0.33 2.46
CA ASP A 103 -14.31 0.61 2.91
C ASP A 103 -14.98 1.76 2.14
N SER A 104 -14.68 2.00 0.86
CA SER A 104 -15.29 3.13 0.15
C SER A 104 -15.86 2.79 -1.22
N GLN A 105 -17.05 3.32 -1.50
CA GLN A 105 -17.70 3.29 -2.82
C GLN A 105 -17.18 4.39 -3.74
N GLU A 106 -16.52 5.42 -3.18
CA GLU A 106 -15.87 6.51 -3.91
C GLU A 106 -14.46 6.67 -3.32
N HIS A 107 -13.44 6.63 -4.15
CA HIS A 107 -12.06 6.85 -3.75
C HIS A 107 -11.64 8.24 -4.21
N LYS A 108 -11.26 9.12 -3.28
CA LYS A 108 -10.86 10.49 -3.62
C LYS A 108 -9.63 10.97 -2.86
N ILE A 109 -8.62 11.42 -3.60
CA ILE A 109 -7.39 12.00 -3.07
C ILE A 109 -7.03 13.30 -3.80
N ILE A 110 -6.50 14.26 -3.05
CA ILE A 110 -6.03 15.54 -3.58
C ILE A 110 -4.57 15.72 -3.17
N LEU A 111 -3.71 15.94 -4.16
CA LEU A 111 -2.28 16.21 -3.97
C LEU A 111 -2.03 17.70 -4.16
N TYR A 112 -1.18 18.26 -3.30
CA TYR A 112 -0.84 19.68 -3.31
C TYR A 112 0.66 19.88 -3.45
N GLU A 113 1.01 20.89 -4.23
CA GLU A 113 2.40 21.32 -4.45
C GLU A 113 3.09 21.72 -3.16
N ASN A 114 2.43 22.54 -2.34
CA ASN A 114 3.00 23.14 -1.15
C ASN A 114 2.46 22.49 0.14
N PRO A 115 3.16 22.67 1.28
CA PRO A 115 2.64 22.30 2.58
C PRO A 115 1.30 23.00 2.89
N ASN A 116 0.58 22.48 3.88
CA ASN A 116 -0.69 23.05 4.35
C ASN A 116 -1.79 23.16 3.26
N PHE A 117 -1.80 22.27 2.27
CA PHE A 117 -2.81 22.19 1.21
C PHE A 117 -2.90 23.44 0.34
N THR A 118 -1.74 23.98 -0.07
CA THR A 118 -1.64 25.20 -0.87
C THR A 118 -0.91 24.95 -2.19
N GLY A 119 -0.92 25.94 -3.11
CA GLY A 119 -0.30 25.84 -4.43
C GLY A 119 -1.14 25.11 -5.47
N LYS A 120 -0.50 24.64 -6.55
CA LYS A 120 -1.16 23.82 -7.56
C LYS A 120 -1.66 22.52 -6.93
N LYS A 121 -2.81 22.02 -7.41
CA LYS A 121 -3.39 20.76 -6.93
C LYS A 121 -3.71 19.80 -8.08
N MET A 122 -3.68 18.51 -7.77
CA MET A 122 -4.20 17.43 -8.61
C MET A 122 -5.23 16.63 -7.81
N GLU A 123 -6.35 16.32 -8.43
CA GLU A 123 -7.44 15.56 -7.83
C GLU A 123 -7.59 14.24 -8.59
N ILE A 124 -7.65 13.13 -7.85
CA ILE A 124 -7.77 11.78 -8.40
C ILE A 124 -9.02 11.16 -7.76
N ILE A 125 -9.92 10.65 -8.60
CA ILE A 125 -11.19 10.05 -8.21
C ILE A 125 -11.30 8.69 -8.91
N ASP A 126 -11.49 7.61 -8.13
CA ASP A 126 -11.73 6.21 -8.55
C ASP A 126 -10.73 5.53 -9.50
N ASP A 127 -9.85 6.30 -10.13
CA ASP A 127 -8.90 5.87 -11.14
C ASP A 127 -7.48 5.85 -10.61
N ASP A 128 -6.70 4.91 -11.14
CA ASP A 128 -5.28 4.83 -10.86
C ASP A 128 -4.50 5.78 -11.75
N VAL A 129 -3.54 6.48 -11.15
CA VAL A 129 -2.65 7.38 -11.88
C VAL A 129 -1.24 6.80 -11.89
N PRO A 130 -0.83 6.14 -12.99
CA PRO A 130 0.51 5.56 -13.09
C PRO A 130 1.58 6.60 -13.41
N SER A 131 1.21 7.84 -13.75
CA SER A 131 2.11 8.96 -14.02
C SER A 131 1.40 10.31 -13.87
N PHE A 132 1.85 11.11 -12.91
CA PHE A 132 1.39 12.49 -12.74
C PHE A 132 1.74 13.36 -13.95
N HIS A 133 2.93 13.14 -14.52
CA HIS A 133 3.39 13.86 -15.70
C HIS A 133 2.46 13.62 -16.91
N ALA A 134 1.98 12.39 -17.09
CA ALA A 134 1.03 12.05 -18.15
C ALA A 134 -0.32 12.76 -17.97
N HIS A 135 -0.65 13.19 -16.74
CA HIS A 135 -1.86 13.94 -16.40
C HIS A 135 -1.59 15.45 -16.25
N GLY A 136 -0.45 15.95 -16.75
CA GLY A 136 -0.12 17.38 -16.74
C GLY A 136 0.32 17.94 -15.38
N TYR A 137 0.56 17.07 -14.39
CA TYR A 137 1.06 17.47 -13.08
C TYR A 137 2.56 17.15 -12.95
N GLN A 138 3.38 18.19 -13.07
CA GLN A 138 4.85 18.10 -13.03
C GLN A 138 5.45 18.67 -11.74
N GLU A 139 4.60 19.13 -10.81
CA GLU A 139 5.07 19.73 -9.57
C GLU A 139 5.47 18.67 -8.55
N LYS A 140 6.27 19.08 -7.57
CA LYS A 140 6.47 18.30 -6.34
C LYS A 140 5.14 18.10 -5.61
N VAL A 141 5.07 17.10 -4.74
CA VAL A 141 3.93 16.92 -3.82
C VAL A 141 4.44 17.11 -2.39
N SER A 142 3.91 18.11 -1.69
CA SER A 142 4.34 18.44 -0.32
C SER A 142 3.22 18.31 0.71
N SER A 143 1.95 18.19 0.30
CA SER A 143 0.87 17.79 1.19
C SER A 143 -0.24 17.05 0.43
N VAL A 144 -0.96 16.18 1.13
CA VAL A 144 -1.98 15.30 0.53
C VAL A 144 -3.21 15.25 1.41
N ARG A 145 -4.40 15.34 0.80
CA ARG A 145 -5.69 15.19 1.47
C ARG A 145 -6.41 13.98 0.89
N VAL A 146 -6.58 12.94 1.70
CA VAL A 146 -7.44 11.80 1.38
C VAL A 146 -8.85 12.13 1.84
N GLN A 147 -9.78 12.35 0.90
CA GLN A 147 -11.19 12.55 1.22
C GLN A 147 -11.89 11.21 1.46
N SER A 148 -11.55 10.19 0.68
CA SER A 148 -12.13 8.85 0.79
C SER A 148 -11.23 7.80 0.14
N GLY A 149 -11.46 6.53 0.46
CA GLY A 149 -10.65 5.41 -0.03
C GLY A 149 -9.33 5.21 0.71
N THR A 150 -8.65 4.11 0.38
CA THR A 150 -7.28 3.82 0.82
C THR A 150 -6.36 3.95 -0.39
N TRP A 151 -5.27 4.71 -0.24
CA TRP A 151 -4.31 4.97 -1.30
C TRP A 151 -2.91 4.55 -0.90
N VAL A 152 -2.10 4.19 -1.88
CA VAL A 152 -0.67 3.92 -1.68
C VAL A 152 0.11 4.86 -2.59
N GLY A 153 1.01 5.65 -2.00
CA GLY A 153 1.89 6.54 -2.73
C GLY A 153 3.28 5.96 -2.93
N TYR A 154 3.82 6.11 -4.13
CA TYR A 154 5.15 5.63 -4.53
C TYR A 154 6.02 6.80 -4.96
N GLN A 155 7.33 6.68 -4.82
CA GLN A 155 8.29 7.67 -5.32
C GLN A 155 9.11 7.03 -6.46
N PRO A 156 9.10 7.58 -7.69
CA PRO A 156 9.78 7.00 -8.83
C PRO A 156 11.26 7.40 -8.84
N ARG A 157 12.05 6.63 -9.59
CA ARG A 157 13.43 6.99 -9.94
C ARG A 157 13.37 7.99 -11.09
N HIS A 158 14.08 9.12 -10.99
CA HIS A 158 14.99 9.67 -12.01
C HIS A 158 15.32 11.14 -11.71
N ALA A 159 16.39 11.36 -10.94
CA ALA A 159 17.40 12.41 -11.15
C ALA A 159 18.61 12.10 -10.24
N VAL A 160 19.61 11.41 -10.80
CA VAL A 160 21.03 11.40 -10.39
C VAL A 160 21.40 11.82 -8.95
N ALA A 161 21.26 10.93 -7.94
CA ALA A 161 22.02 10.93 -6.67
C ALA A 161 21.79 9.61 -5.89
N PRO A 162 22.69 9.20 -4.96
CA PRO A 162 22.72 7.83 -4.45
C PRO A 162 21.58 7.54 -3.46
N THR A 163 20.81 6.50 -3.78
CA THR A 163 20.22 5.54 -2.84
C THR A 163 19.43 6.09 -1.63
N TRP A 164 18.33 6.80 -1.88
CA TRP A 164 17.23 6.91 -0.90
C TRP A 164 15.90 6.58 -1.58
N ARG A 165 15.39 5.36 -1.35
CA ARG A 165 14.02 4.94 -1.69
C ARG A 165 13.19 5.04 -0.42
N LEU A 166 12.08 5.79 -0.48
CA LEU A 166 11.07 5.74 0.56
C LEU A 166 10.15 4.54 0.30
N PRO A 167 9.70 3.84 1.35
CA PRO A 167 8.70 2.77 1.22
C PRO A 167 7.37 3.30 0.66
N PRO A 168 6.54 2.43 0.07
CA PRO A 168 5.16 2.79 -0.24
C PRO A 168 4.47 3.30 1.04
N LEU A 169 3.89 4.49 0.97
CA LEU A 169 3.18 5.09 2.10
C LEU A 169 1.68 4.82 1.95
N GLN A 170 1.09 4.14 2.93
CA GLN A 170 -0.36 4.02 3.01
C GLN A 170 -0.96 5.37 3.45
N LEU A 171 -1.88 5.88 2.65
CA LEU A 171 -2.62 7.11 2.90
C LEU A 171 -4.10 6.76 3.17
N VAL A 172 -4.58 7.10 4.36
CA VAL A 172 -5.97 6.85 4.81
C VAL A 172 -6.61 8.15 5.32
N PRO A 173 -7.95 8.30 5.27
CA PRO A 173 -8.64 9.55 5.60
C PRO A 173 -8.38 10.10 7.01
N SER A 174 -8.02 9.24 7.96
CA SER A 174 -7.85 9.60 9.38
C SER A 174 -6.43 10.04 9.78
N THR A 175 -5.47 10.05 8.85
CA THR A 175 -4.10 10.49 9.14
C THR A 175 -3.82 11.78 8.37
N PRO A 176 -3.68 12.95 9.03
CA PRO A 176 -3.08 14.11 8.38
C PRO A 176 -1.62 13.77 8.10
N CYS A 177 -1.34 13.25 6.91
CA CYS A 177 0.01 12.99 6.44
C CYS A 177 0.68 14.33 6.11
N LEU A 178 1.16 15.02 7.16
CA LEU A 178 2.26 15.94 7.00
C LEU A 178 3.45 15.07 6.59
N LEU A 179 3.82 15.11 5.31
CA LEU A 179 5.11 14.56 4.89
C LEU A 179 6.17 15.17 5.83
N PRO A 180 7.05 14.34 6.45
CA PRO A 180 8.08 14.86 7.35
C PRO A 180 8.82 16.03 6.69
N ARG A 181 9.21 17.05 7.47
CA ARG A 181 9.84 18.30 6.96
C ARG A 181 11.09 18.09 6.07
N THR A 182 11.61 16.87 6.00
CA THR A 182 12.75 16.45 5.17
C THR A 182 12.37 15.64 3.92
N GLN A 183 11.10 15.30 3.73
CA GLN A 183 10.58 14.52 2.60
C GLN A 183 9.87 15.44 1.61
N THR A 184 10.65 16.07 0.75
CA THR A 184 10.12 16.63 -0.50
C THR A 184 10.08 15.49 -1.51
N CYS A 185 8.88 15.08 -1.95
CA CYS A 185 8.78 14.20 -3.11
C CYS A 185 9.18 15.01 -4.35
N CYS A 186 10.39 14.77 -4.86
CA CYS A 186 10.84 15.30 -6.14
C CYS A 186 9.84 14.91 -7.25
N PRO A 187 9.69 15.76 -8.29
CA PRO A 187 8.65 15.59 -9.30
C PRO A 187 8.80 14.24 -9.99
N GLY A 188 7.78 13.43 -9.83
CA GLY A 188 7.86 12.02 -10.11
C GLY A 188 6.67 11.34 -9.47
N THR A 189 5.62 11.15 -10.27
CA THR A 189 4.72 10.00 -10.27
C THR A 189 4.58 9.24 -8.94
N LEU A 190 3.61 9.60 -8.09
CA LEU A 190 2.99 8.53 -7.30
C LEU A 190 2.32 7.62 -8.30
N GLN A 191 2.73 6.36 -8.35
CA GLN A 191 1.84 5.31 -8.84
C GLN A 191 0.79 5.14 -7.77
N THR A 192 -0.50 5.13 -8.09
CA THR A 192 -1.51 4.56 -7.19
C THR A 192 -1.79 3.15 -7.69
N ASN A 193 -1.85 2.20 -6.77
CA ASN A 193 -1.88 0.78 -7.14
C ASN A 193 -3.17 0.43 -7.85
N GLN A 194 -3.04 -0.38 -8.90
CA GLN A 194 -4.13 -0.93 -9.72
C GLN A 194 -5.34 -1.35 -8.86
N ARG A 195 -6.55 -0.97 -9.27
CA ARG A 195 -7.84 -1.45 -8.75
C ARG A 195 -7.73 -2.86 -8.16
N VAL A 196 -7.94 -2.97 -6.86
CA VAL A 196 -8.05 -4.21 -6.07
C VAL A 196 -9.20 -5.13 -6.51
N ASN A 197 -9.96 -4.79 -7.56
CA ASN A 197 -10.96 -5.66 -8.15
C ASN A 197 -11.03 -5.49 -9.66
N LYS A 198 -10.45 -6.44 -10.39
CA LYS A 198 -11.08 -7.05 -11.57
C LYS A 198 -10.55 -8.48 -11.71
N VAL A 199 -11.47 -9.43 -11.53
CA VAL A 199 -11.40 -10.75 -12.16
C VAL A 199 -11.28 -10.56 -13.66
#